data_AF-A0A3D8R9C3-F1
#
_entry.id   AF-A0A3D8R9C3-F1
#
_cell.length_a   1.000
_cell.length_b   1.000
_cell.length_c   1.000
_cell.angle_alpha   90.00
_cell.angle_beta   90.00
_cell.angle_gamma   90.00
#
_symmetry.space_group_name_H-M   'P 1'
#
loop_
_entity.id
_entity.type
_entity.pdbx_description
1 polymer ?
#
loop_
_entity_poly.entity_id
_entity_poly.type
_entity_poly.pdbx_seq_one_letter_code
_entity_poly.pdbx_strand_id
1 'polypeptide(L)'
;MDPSVKALCNGQHLRDTLELVIEPRTVWKPAQSLTEPAAQAFAWLMNECLTHGSADGADGIYDAEIVVSTGSLLKSTVPETRAFGQKLKQMLRLKASNIAIEDSDYIPGGRHDNDHAEFRQIAIYPTHDEVRSGEKPFYRQAAEIQQLPIEKRIAGHLDNQFRLLREDMLLDIREELQAVNKKNKKHRKVTMLRKMSLEEVFSGTEKQMTPCGLVVSCLHGLEALITRDREGRKAFLNSNRGYLRHQSFGCLLRVGEVVSFATVDRQMDYLLEGVPIIVLRVVGDGATRKTLSYFELSTTSQPAAQ
;
A
#
# COMPACT_ATOMS: atom_id res chain seq x y z
N MET A 1 -11.58 19.24 -2.58
CA MET A 1 -11.70 20.49 -3.35
C MET A 1 -11.33 20.20 -4.79
N ASP A 2 -11.93 20.87 -5.77
CA ASP A 2 -11.59 20.69 -7.20
C ASP A 2 -10.14 21.17 -7.46
N PRO A 3 -9.26 20.35 -8.08
CA PRO A 3 -7.89 20.74 -8.45
C PRO A 3 -7.81 22.06 -9.24
N SER A 4 -8.87 22.41 -9.98
CA SER A 4 -8.96 23.69 -10.71
C SER A 4 -8.81 24.93 -9.81
N VAL A 5 -9.22 24.83 -8.55
CA VAL A 5 -9.13 25.91 -7.55
C VAL A 5 -7.69 26.20 -7.15
N LYS A 6 -6.81 25.19 -7.16
CA LYS A 6 -5.37 25.38 -6.90
C LYS A 6 -4.65 26.10 -8.04
N ALA A 7 -5.11 25.91 -9.28
CA ALA A 7 -4.52 26.52 -10.47
C ALA A 7 -4.94 27.99 -10.66
N LEU A 8 -6.02 28.43 -10.00
CA LEU A 8 -6.51 29.81 -10.07
C LEU A 8 -5.53 30.77 -9.38
N CYS A 9 -5.18 31.85 -10.08
CA CYS A 9 -4.31 32.93 -9.59
C CYS A 9 -2.97 32.43 -9.01
N ASN A 10 -2.35 31.41 -9.60
CA ASN A 10 -1.12 30.77 -9.09
C ASN A 10 -1.23 30.33 -7.61
N GLY A 11 -2.44 29.95 -7.17
CA GLY A 11 -2.71 29.54 -5.79
C GLY A 11 -2.90 30.70 -4.81
N GLN A 12 -2.77 31.96 -5.23
CA GLN A 12 -2.93 33.11 -4.33
C GLN A 12 -4.34 33.21 -3.75
N HIS A 13 -5.37 32.98 -4.58
CA HIS A 13 -6.76 33.03 -4.11
C HIS A 13 -7.06 31.97 -3.05
N LEU A 14 -6.45 30.79 -3.18
CA LEU A 14 -6.51 29.76 -2.16
C LEU A 14 -5.84 30.22 -0.88
N ARG A 15 -4.64 30.82 -0.95
CA ARG A 15 -3.92 31.36 0.23
C ARG A 15 -4.75 32.39 0.97
N ASP A 16 -5.28 33.39 0.28
CA ASP A 16 -6.09 34.46 0.89
C ASP A 16 -7.34 33.88 1.59
N THR A 17 -7.98 32.89 0.96
CA THR A 17 -9.13 32.20 1.56
C THR A 17 -8.74 31.39 2.79
N LEU A 18 -7.59 30.70 2.74
CA LEU A 18 -7.08 29.90 3.85
C LEU A 18 -6.74 30.79 5.06
N GLU A 19 -6.07 31.91 4.85
CA GLU A 19 -5.76 32.88 5.93
C GLU A 19 -7.02 33.33 6.66
N LEU A 20 -8.09 33.68 5.93
CA LEU A 20 -9.38 34.08 6.51
C LEU A 20 -10.07 32.95 7.30
N VAL A 21 -9.93 31.69 6.86
CA VAL A 21 -10.55 30.52 7.52
C VAL A 21 -9.82 30.14 8.80
N ILE A 22 -8.51 30.37 8.86
CA ILE A 22 -7.64 30.04 9.99
C ILE A 22 -7.67 31.13 11.07
N GLU A 23 -8.22 32.32 10.76
CA GLU A 23 -8.20 33.49 11.63
C GLU A 23 -9.13 33.44 12.87
N PRO A 24 -9.79 32.31 13.18
CA PRO A 24 -9.92 31.88 14.56
C PRO A 24 -9.03 30.66 14.83
N ARG A 25 -7.98 30.84 15.66
CA ARG A 25 -7.03 29.78 16.05
C ARG A 25 -7.63 28.60 16.84
N THR A 26 -8.95 28.58 17.02
CA THR A 26 -9.71 27.47 17.62
C THR A 26 -9.89 26.30 16.67
N VAL A 27 -9.69 26.49 15.36
CA VAL A 27 -9.86 25.44 14.32
C VAL A 27 -8.94 24.24 14.53
N TRP A 28 -7.78 24.43 15.18
CA TRP A 28 -6.78 23.38 15.40
C TRP A 28 -7.03 22.50 16.64
N LYS A 29 -7.82 22.98 17.60
CA LYS A 29 -8.07 22.29 18.89
C LYS A 29 -8.97 21.03 18.81
N PRO A 30 -9.99 20.94 17.95
CA PRO A 30 -10.90 19.80 17.93
C PRO A 30 -10.44 18.70 16.96
N ALA A 31 -9.23 18.17 17.10
CA ALA A 31 -8.79 17.01 16.29
C ALA A 31 -9.21 15.65 16.87
N GLN A 32 -9.73 15.61 18.10
CA GLN A 32 -9.94 14.35 18.83
C GLN A 32 -11.31 13.69 18.60
N SER A 33 -12.25 14.34 17.88
CA SER A 33 -13.60 13.80 17.65
C SER A 33 -14.18 14.18 16.28
N LEU A 34 -13.36 14.22 15.24
CA LEU A 34 -13.82 14.52 13.88
C LEU A 34 -14.47 13.29 13.22
N THR A 35 -15.54 13.52 12.46
CA THR A 35 -16.06 12.52 11.52
C THR A 35 -15.02 12.25 10.42
N GLU A 36 -15.08 11.10 9.75
CA GLU A 36 -14.09 10.77 8.71
C GLU A 36 -13.95 11.84 7.61
N PRO A 37 -15.04 12.42 7.05
CA PRO A 37 -14.92 13.50 6.06
C PRO A 37 -14.33 14.79 6.65
N ALA A 38 -14.66 15.11 7.90
CA ALA A 38 -14.10 16.27 8.58
C ALA A 38 -12.61 16.10 8.87
N ALA A 39 -12.19 14.89 9.27
CA ALA A 39 -10.79 14.55 9.49
C ALA A 39 -9.99 14.64 8.17
N GLN A 40 -10.56 14.18 7.06
CA GLN A 40 -9.95 14.31 5.73
C GLN A 40 -9.77 15.77 5.33
N ALA A 41 -10.83 16.58 5.43
CA ALA A 41 -10.79 18.00 5.08
C ALA A 41 -9.82 18.77 5.98
N PHE A 42 -9.80 18.47 7.27
CA PHE A 42 -8.87 19.04 8.24
C PHE A 42 -7.41 18.67 7.93
N ALA A 43 -7.11 17.40 7.66
CA ALA A 43 -5.77 16.95 7.31
C ALA A 43 -5.27 17.59 6.00
N TRP A 44 -6.17 17.76 5.01
CA TRP A 44 -5.87 18.50 3.80
C TRP A 44 -5.55 19.97 4.11
N LEU A 45 -6.42 20.65 4.87
CA LEU A 45 -6.24 22.04 5.27
C LEU A 45 -4.88 22.26 5.95
N MET A 46 -4.54 21.43 6.94
CA MET A 46 -3.25 21.46 7.64
C MET A 46 -2.06 21.40 6.67
N ASN A 47 -2.11 20.49 5.70
CA ASN A 47 -1.04 20.33 4.71
C ASN A 47 -0.87 21.61 3.87
N GLU A 48 -1.96 22.20 3.38
CA GLU A 48 -1.87 23.44 2.59
C GLU A 48 -1.28 24.58 3.42
N CYS A 49 -1.69 24.72 4.68
CA CYS A 49 -1.22 25.81 5.55
C CYS A 49 0.27 25.71 5.85
N LEU A 50 0.75 24.50 6.14
CA LEU A 50 2.16 24.26 6.42
C LEU A 50 3.04 24.33 5.17
N THR A 51 2.49 24.06 3.98
CA THR A 51 3.20 24.14 2.69
C THR A 51 3.35 25.59 2.24
N HIS A 52 2.33 26.42 2.44
CA HIS A 52 2.31 27.81 1.95
C HIS A 52 2.77 28.85 2.97
N GLY A 53 3.20 28.44 4.17
CA GLY A 53 3.75 29.36 5.17
C GLY A 53 2.71 30.23 5.88
N SER A 54 1.41 30.11 5.57
CA SER A 54 0.34 30.76 6.33
C SER A 54 0.21 30.24 7.77
N ALA A 55 0.90 29.12 8.07
CA ALA A 55 1.07 28.57 9.41
C ALA A 55 2.48 28.75 10.00
N ASP A 56 3.31 29.70 9.54
CA ASP A 56 4.66 29.96 10.10
C ASP A 56 4.66 30.55 11.53
N GLY A 57 3.48 30.69 12.16
CA GLY A 57 3.40 30.89 13.60
C GLY A 57 3.73 29.61 14.36
N ALA A 58 4.48 29.72 15.47
CA ALA A 58 4.90 28.60 16.32
C ALA A 58 3.75 27.64 16.75
N ASP A 59 2.52 28.13 16.81
CA ASP A 59 1.33 27.34 17.18
C ASP A 59 0.93 26.31 16.10
N GLY A 60 1.06 26.64 14.80
CA GLY A 60 0.56 25.77 13.72
C GLY A 60 1.41 24.50 13.53
N ILE A 61 2.73 24.62 13.69
CA ILE A 61 3.65 23.47 13.68
C ILE A 61 3.39 22.60 14.91
N TYR A 62 3.25 23.21 16.10
CA TYR A 62 2.98 22.50 17.34
C TYR A 62 1.65 21.73 17.29
N ASP A 63 0.58 22.35 16.79
CA ASP A 63 -0.72 21.68 16.64
C ASP A 63 -0.64 20.52 15.62
N ALA A 64 0.10 20.71 14.53
CA ALA A 64 0.33 19.65 13.56
C ALA A 64 1.12 18.48 14.13
N GLU A 65 2.13 18.73 14.96
CA GLU A 65 2.85 17.70 15.70
C GLU A 65 1.92 16.94 16.64
N ILE A 66 1.05 17.63 17.39
CA ILE A 66 0.04 16.99 18.23
C ILE A 66 -0.83 16.06 17.37
N VAL A 67 -1.42 16.55 16.29
CA VAL A 67 -2.32 15.76 15.44
C VAL A 67 -1.61 14.53 14.87
N VAL A 68 -0.40 14.69 14.33
CA VAL A 68 0.37 13.57 13.78
C VAL A 68 0.75 12.57 14.88
N SER A 69 1.11 13.05 16.07
CA SER A 69 1.49 12.20 17.20
C SER A 69 0.35 11.29 17.71
N THR A 70 -0.91 11.74 17.60
CA THR A 70 -2.07 10.87 17.91
C THR A 70 -2.17 9.65 17.00
N GLY A 71 -1.62 9.71 15.78
CA GLY A 71 -1.67 8.65 14.78
C GLY A 71 -3.06 8.36 14.21
N SER A 72 -4.08 9.17 14.53
CA SER A 72 -5.46 8.98 14.08
C SER A 72 -5.58 9.05 12.54
N LEU A 73 -4.93 10.02 11.92
CA LEU A 73 -4.91 10.19 10.45
C LEU A 73 -4.30 8.97 9.75
N LEU A 74 -3.20 8.43 10.29
CA LEU A 74 -2.50 7.27 9.73
C LEU A 74 -3.28 5.96 9.89
N LYS A 75 -4.18 5.89 10.86
CA LYS A 75 -5.05 4.72 11.14
C LYS A 75 -6.44 4.87 10.53
N SER A 76 -6.72 5.95 9.81
CA SER A 76 -8.02 6.18 9.18
C SER A 76 -8.38 5.05 8.21
N THR A 77 -9.66 4.73 8.10
CA THR A 77 -10.22 3.82 7.09
C THR A 77 -10.13 4.41 5.68
N VAL A 78 -10.21 5.74 5.57
CA VAL A 78 -10.17 6.51 4.31
C VAL A 78 -8.73 6.64 3.81
N PRO A 79 -8.39 6.11 2.61
CA PRO A 79 -7.03 6.17 2.06
C PRO A 79 -6.47 7.58 1.92
N GLU A 80 -7.30 8.52 1.47
CA GLU A 80 -6.92 9.93 1.26
C GLU A 80 -6.50 10.58 2.58
N THR A 81 -7.19 10.29 3.69
CA THR A 81 -6.84 10.77 5.03
C THR A 81 -5.48 10.22 5.49
N ARG A 82 -5.20 8.94 5.22
CA ARG A 82 -3.88 8.35 5.51
C ARG A 82 -2.77 9.02 4.70
N ALA A 83 -3.00 9.25 3.41
CA ALA A 83 -2.06 9.95 2.53
C ALA A 83 -1.74 11.36 3.05
N PHE A 84 -2.76 12.15 3.42
CA PHE A 84 -2.54 13.46 4.05
C PHE A 84 -1.77 13.37 5.36
N GLY A 85 -2.04 12.35 6.18
CA GLY A 85 -1.27 12.11 7.40
C GLY A 85 0.21 11.80 7.15
N GLN A 86 0.52 11.02 6.10
CA GLN A 86 1.91 10.75 5.71
C GLN A 86 2.62 12.01 5.21
N LYS A 87 1.92 12.83 4.40
CA LYS A 87 2.45 14.11 3.92
C LYS A 87 2.73 15.07 5.07
N LEU A 88 1.81 15.22 6.02
CA LEU A 88 2.01 16.04 7.22
C LEU A 88 3.23 15.58 8.02
N LYS A 89 3.34 14.28 8.27
CA LYS A 89 4.47 13.68 8.99
C LYS A 89 5.80 13.97 8.31
N GLN A 90 5.83 13.90 6.98
CA GLN A 90 7.03 14.20 6.20
C GLN A 90 7.38 15.68 6.27
N MET A 91 6.41 16.58 6.11
CA MET A 91 6.64 18.02 6.17
C MET A 91 7.17 18.48 7.53
N LEU A 92 6.62 17.95 8.63
CA LEU A 92 7.11 18.24 9.98
C LEU A 92 8.58 17.83 10.15
N ARG A 93 8.98 16.66 9.63
CA ARG A 93 10.38 16.20 9.65
C ARG A 93 11.32 17.15 8.89
N LEU A 94 10.87 17.68 7.76
CA LEU A 94 11.68 18.60 6.95
C LEU A 94 11.85 19.95 7.63
N LYS A 95 10.75 20.50 8.18
CA LYS A 95 10.80 21.75 8.96
C LYS A 95 11.71 21.60 10.18
N ALA A 96 11.65 20.47 10.90
CA ALA A 96 12.54 20.19 12.02
C ALA A 96 14.03 20.07 11.62
N SER A 97 14.32 19.76 10.34
CA SER A 97 15.70 19.58 9.85
C SER A 97 16.32 20.86 9.28
N ASN A 98 15.62 22.00 9.31
CA ASN A 98 16.04 23.29 8.73
C ASN A 98 16.52 23.20 7.26
N ILE A 99 15.99 22.23 6.50
CA ILE A 99 16.32 22.11 5.07
C ILE A 99 15.51 23.16 4.32
N ALA A 100 16.20 24.14 3.71
CA ALA A 100 15.57 25.05 2.76
C ALA A 100 15.22 24.24 1.51
N ILE A 101 13.92 24.12 1.19
CA ILE A 101 13.43 23.35 0.05
C ILE A 101 12.87 24.35 -0.97
N GLU A 102 13.53 24.46 -2.12
CA GLU A 102 13.11 25.33 -3.23
C GLU A 102 11.88 24.78 -3.97
N ASP A 103 11.62 23.47 -3.90
CA ASP A 103 10.43 22.79 -4.43
C ASP A 103 9.90 21.77 -3.41
N SER A 104 8.97 22.20 -2.55
CA SER A 104 8.38 21.37 -1.50
C SER A 104 7.58 20.18 -2.02
N ASP A 105 7.20 20.20 -3.30
CA ASP A 105 6.29 19.22 -3.88
C ASP A 105 7.03 18.04 -4.56
N TYR A 106 8.33 18.16 -4.86
CA TYR A 106 9.12 17.09 -5.48
C TYR A 106 10.29 16.59 -4.62
N ILE A 107 9.94 16.01 -3.48
CA ILE A 107 10.88 15.47 -2.49
C ILE A 107 10.68 13.97 -2.24
N PRO A 108 11.70 13.26 -1.74
CA PRO A 108 11.55 11.86 -1.37
C PRO A 108 10.79 11.73 -0.04
N GLY A 109 9.81 10.83 0.01
CA GLY A 109 9.02 10.52 1.20
C GLY A 109 7.66 11.23 1.28
N GLY A 110 6.73 10.64 2.03
CA GLY A 110 5.45 11.26 2.42
C GLY A 110 4.24 10.99 1.53
N ARG A 111 4.40 10.35 0.36
CA ARG A 111 3.29 10.09 -0.58
C ARG A 111 2.37 8.93 -0.15
N HIS A 112 2.89 7.98 0.61
CA HIS A 112 2.18 6.82 1.16
C HIS A 112 2.98 6.23 2.33
N ASP A 113 2.44 5.20 2.97
CA ASP A 113 3.02 4.55 4.16
C ASP A 113 4.40 3.92 3.94
N ASN A 114 4.68 3.49 2.71
CA ASN A 114 5.96 2.92 2.30
C ASN A 114 6.86 3.89 1.52
N ASP A 115 6.57 5.19 1.54
CA ASP A 115 7.40 6.20 0.88
C ASP A 115 8.32 6.88 1.89
N HIS A 116 9.58 6.44 1.91
CA HIS A 116 10.60 6.94 2.82
C HIS A 116 11.63 7.79 2.07
N ALA A 117 12.21 8.78 2.76
CA ALA A 117 13.30 9.58 2.20
C ALA A 117 14.56 8.73 1.94
N GLU A 118 14.93 7.88 2.91
CA GLU A 118 15.99 6.89 2.80
C GLU A 118 15.44 5.61 2.14
N PHE A 119 15.93 5.28 0.95
CA PHE A 119 15.39 4.16 0.17
C PHE A 119 15.58 2.80 0.85
N ARG A 120 16.61 2.65 1.69
CA ARG A 120 16.82 1.41 2.46
C ARG A 120 15.72 1.11 3.48
N GLN A 121 14.91 2.11 3.83
CA GLN A 121 13.76 1.94 4.72
C GLN A 121 12.50 1.52 3.96
N ILE A 122 12.50 1.59 2.63
CA ILE A 122 11.35 1.19 1.82
C ILE A 122 11.26 -0.33 1.83
N ALA A 123 10.09 -0.86 2.23
CA ALA A 123 9.84 -2.28 2.22
C ALA A 123 9.86 -2.82 0.77
N ILE A 124 10.51 -3.98 0.58
CA ILE A 124 10.64 -4.63 -0.73
C ILE A 124 9.25 -4.87 -1.34
N TYR A 125 8.38 -5.52 -0.59
CA TYR A 125 7.00 -5.74 -1.01
C TYR A 125 6.18 -4.47 -0.87
N PRO A 126 5.27 -4.20 -1.82
CA PRO A 126 4.45 -3.01 -1.78
C PRO A 126 3.38 -3.09 -0.70
N THR A 127 2.89 -1.93 -0.28
CA THR A 127 1.75 -1.82 0.63
C THR A 127 0.48 -1.54 -0.17
N HIS A 128 -0.68 -1.71 0.50
CA HIS A 128 -1.97 -1.35 -0.10
C HIS A 128 -2.02 0.13 -0.50
N ASP A 129 -1.53 1.03 0.36
CA ASP A 129 -1.61 2.47 0.14
C ASP A 129 -0.67 2.93 -0.97
N GLU A 130 0.47 2.27 -1.13
CA GLU A 130 1.41 2.52 -2.22
C GLU A 130 0.84 2.12 -3.59
N VAL A 131 0.22 0.94 -3.70
CA VAL A 131 -0.37 0.49 -4.96
C VAL A 131 -1.52 1.40 -5.37
N ARG A 132 -2.27 1.95 -4.41
CA ARG A 132 -3.38 2.89 -4.66
C ARG A 132 -2.95 4.33 -4.84
N SER A 133 -1.75 4.70 -4.42
CA SER A 133 -1.26 6.07 -4.56
C SER A 133 -1.20 6.42 -6.05
N GLY A 134 -1.84 7.53 -6.40
CA GLY A 134 -1.75 8.16 -7.72
C GLY A 134 -0.79 9.34 -7.75
N GLU A 135 -0.04 9.57 -6.66
CA GLU A 135 0.94 10.64 -6.60
C GLU A 135 2.16 10.35 -7.49
N LYS A 136 2.76 11.41 -8.01
CA LYS A 136 3.93 11.29 -8.89
C LYS A 136 5.10 10.65 -8.10
N PRO A 137 5.69 9.54 -8.57
CA PRO A 137 6.84 8.94 -7.92
C PRO A 137 8.06 9.88 -7.95
N PHE A 138 8.87 9.77 -6.91
CA PHE A 138 10.15 10.47 -6.83
C PHE A 138 11.25 9.62 -7.46
N TYR A 139 12.01 10.19 -8.37
CA TYR A 139 13.27 9.66 -8.87
C TYR A 139 14.07 10.83 -9.44
N ARG A 140 15.39 10.68 -9.49
CA ARG A 140 16.31 11.71 -9.98
C ARG A 140 16.69 11.46 -11.42
N GLN A 141 16.90 12.55 -12.16
CA GLN A 141 17.51 12.51 -13.46
C GLN A 141 19.01 12.21 -13.34
N ALA A 142 19.61 11.72 -14.43
CA ALA A 142 21.05 11.44 -14.46
C ALA A 142 21.90 12.69 -14.16
N ALA A 143 21.49 13.85 -14.65
CA ALA A 143 22.16 15.13 -14.40
C ALA A 143 22.14 15.51 -12.91
N GLU A 144 21.01 15.34 -12.23
CA GLU A 144 20.88 15.63 -10.80
C GLU A 144 21.78 14.72 -9.96
N ILE A 145 21.95 13.45 -10.35
CA ILE A 145 22.87 12.52 -9.67
C ILE A 145 24.33 12.97 -9.86
N GLN A 146 24.70 13.46 -11.04
CA GLN A 146 26.06 13.96 -11.31
C GLN A 146 26.41 15.20 -10.51
N GLN A 147 25.41 16.04 -10.21
CA GLN A 147 25.55 17.25 -9.40
C GLN A 147 25.71 16.96 -7.90
N LEU A 148 25.37 15.75 -7.44
CA LEU A 148 25.61 15.36 -6.05
C LEU A 148 27.12 15.37 -5.71
N PRO A 149 27.47 15.65 -4.44
CA PRO A 149 28.83 15.44 -3.94
C PRO A 149 29.33 14.04 -4.25
N ILE A 150 30.60 13.89 -4.62
CA ILE A 150 31.20 12.63 -5.10
C ILE A 150 30.87 11.46 -4.18
N GLU A 151 31.00 11.67 -2.86
CA GLU A 151 30.72 10.67 -1.81
C GLU A 151 29.26 10.18 -1.81
N LYS A 152 28.31 11.03 -2.21
CA LYS A 152 26.87 10.73 -2.22
C LYS A 152 26.37 10.20 -3.56
N ARG A 153 27.16 10.29 -4.64
CA ARG A 153 26.74 9.88 -5.99
C ARG A 153 26.35 8.41 -6.06
N ILE A 154 27.11 7.51 -5.41
CA ILE A 154 26.82 6.08 -5.40
C ILE A 154 25.49 5.82 -4.70
N ALA A 155 25.30 6.38 -3.50
CA ALA A 155 24.06 6.24 -2.75
C ALA A 155 22.85 6.82 -3.52
N GLY A 156 23.01 8.00 -4.14
CA GLY A 156 21.98 8.61 -4.98
C GLY A 156 21.66 7.81 -6.23
N HIS A 157 22.65 7.15 -6.84
CA HIS A 157 22.44 6.25 -7.97
C HIS A 157 21.66 4.99 -7.56
N LEU A 158 22.03 4.35 -6.45
CA LEU A 158 21.33 3.17 -5.94
C LEU A 158 19.89 3.49 -5.52
N ASP A 159 19.67 4.61 -4.83
CA ASP A 159 18.34 5.13 -4.51
C ASP A 159 17.49 5.27 -5.79
N ASN A 160 18.05 5.91 -6.81
CA ASN A 160 17.35 6.10 -8.07
C ASN A 160 17.02 4.79 -8.78
N GLN A 161 17.98 3.86 -8.88
CA GLN A 161 17.75 2.55 -9.50
C GLN A 161 16.70 1.74 -8.76
N PHE A 162 16.72 1.76 -7.43
CA PHE A 162 15.72 1.10 -6.61
C PHE A 162 14.32 1.64 -6.90
N ARG A 163 14.15 2.96 -6.93
CA ARG A 163 12.84 3.60 -7.17
C ARG A 163 12.33 3.39 -8.59
N LEU A 164 13.21 3.36 -9.60
CA LEU A 164 12.83 3.05 -10.97
C LEU A 164 12.31 1.61 -11.10
N LEU A 165 13.08 0.62 -10.62
CA LEU A 165 12.66 -0.79 -10.61
C LEU A 165 11.37 -1.01 -9.82
N ARG A 166 11.18 -0.24 -8.76
CA ARG A 166 9.97 -0.28 -7.95
C ARG A 166 8.76 0.25 -8.71
N GLU A 167 8.90 1.34 -9.46
CA GLU A 167 7.81 1.87 -10.26
C GLU A 167 7.41 0.90 -11.38
N ASP A 168 8.38 0.24 -12.03
CA ASP A 168 8.10 -0.81 -13.01
C ASP A 168 7.27 -1.95 -12.37
N MET A 169 7.68 -2.45 -11.20
CA MET A 169 6.94 -3.47 -10.46
C MET A 169 5.53 -3.00 -10.06
N LEU A 170 5.38 -1.77 -9.59
CA LEU A 170 4.09 -1.21 -9.18
C LEU A 170 3.15 -1.02 -10.36
N LEU A 171 3.67 -0.61 -11.51
CA LEU A 171 2.89 -0.47 -12.73
C LEU A 171 2.28 -1.83 -13.14
N ASP A 172 3.10 -2.88 -13.20
CA ASP A 172 2.65 -4.24 -13.51
C ASP A 172 1.51 -4.68 -12.56
N ILE A 173 1.69 -4.49 -11.25
CA ILE A 173 0.67 -4.84 -10.25
C ILE A 173 -0.62 -4.02 -10.46
N ARG A 174 -0.52 -2.71 -10.70
CA ARG A 174 -1.68 -1.84 -10.93
C ARG A 174 -2.43 -2.24 -12.19
N GLU A 175 -1.73 -2.59 -13.27
CA GLU A 175 -2.33 -3.06 -14.51
C GLU A 175 -3.08 -4.39 -14.31
N GLU A 176 -2.48 -5.34 -13.59
CA GLU A 176 -3.13 -6.61 -13.24
C GLU A 176 -4.38 -6.39 -12.40
N LEU A 177 -4.31 -5.55 -11.35
CA LEU A 177 -5.47 -5.21 -10.52
C LEU A 177 -6.58 -4.52 -11.33
N GLN A 178 -6.23 -3.63 -12.25
CA GLN A 178 -7.20 -3.01 -13.15
C GLN A 178 -7.85 -4.03 -14.08
N ALA A 179 -7.11 -5.02 -14.59
CA ALA A 179 -7.66 -6.11 -15.40
C ALA A 179 -8.57 -7.06 -14.61
N VAL A 180 -8.31 -7.23 -13.32
CA VAL A 180 -9.21 -7.99 -12.42
C VAL A 180 -10.52 -7.24 -12.19
N ASN A 181 -10.44 -5.92 -11.97
CA ASN A 181 -11.60 -5.09 -11.63
C ASN A 181 -12.45 -4.71 -12.85
N LYS A 182 -11.81 -4.36 -13.97
CA LYS A 182 -12.48 -4.07 -15.24
C LYS A 182 -12.45 -5.36 -16.05
N LYS A 183 -13.61 -5.94 -16.40
CA LYS A 183 -13.75 -7.18 -17.22
C LYS A 183 -13.22 -7.03 -18.67
N ASN A 184 -12.04 -6.44 -18.84
CA ASN A 184 -11.43 -6.10 -20.10
C ASN A 184 -10.66 -7.32 -20.63
N LYS A 185 -11.14 -7.87 -21.76
CA LYS A 185 -10.67 -9.12 -22.36
C LYS A 185 -9.25 -9.08 -22.97
N LYS A 186 -8.57 -7.91 -22.96
CA LYS A 186 -7.31 -7.70 -23.68
C LYS A 186 -6.04 -7.89 -22.84
N HIS A 187 -6.13 -8.04 -21.53
CA HIS A 187 -4.94 -8.21 -20.68
C HIS A 187 -4.57 -9.68 -20.48
N ARG A 188 -3.30 -9.89 -20.17
CA ARG A 188 -2.66 -11.19 -19.89
C ARG A 188 -3.55 -11.99 -18.93
N LYS A 189 -3.67 -13.32 -19.16
CA LYS A 189 -4.38 -14.21 -18.23
C LYS A 189 -3.66 -14.21 -16.88
N VAL A 190 -4.12 -13.36 -15.95
CA VAL A 190 -3.72 -13.42 -14.55
C VAL A 190 -4.36 -14.66 -13.94
N THR A 191 -3.57 -15.48 -13.25
CA THR A 191 -4.11 -16.63 -12.50
C THR A 191 -4.92 -16.09 -11.32
N MET A 192 -6.24 -16.26 -11.38
CA MET A 192 -7.15 -15.77 -10.36
C MET A 192 -7.76 -16.94 -9.60
N LEU A 193 -7.34 -17.08 -8.35
CA LEU A 193 -7.92 -18.06 -7.42
C LEU A 193 -9.15 -17.45 -6.75
N ARG A 194 -10.25 -18.21 -6.69
CA ARG A 194 -11.51 -17.71 -6.12
C ARG A 194 -12.15 -18.74 -5.20
N LYS A 195 -13.06 -18.25 -4.36
CA LYS A 195 -13.72 -19.03 -3.30
C LYS A 195 -12.68 -19.74 -2.45
N MET A 196 -11.84 -18.93 -1.83
CA MET A 196 -10.78 -19.38 -0.94
C MET A 196 -11.33 -19.52 0.47
N SER A 197 -10.98 -20.61 1.14
CA SER A 197 -11.31 -20.88 2.54
C SER A 197 -10.06 -21.30 3.31
N LEU A 198 -9.89 -20.77 4.52
CA LEU A 198 -8.79 -21.14 5.39
C LEU A 198 -9.10 -22.50 6.02
N GLU A 199 -8.20 -23.46 5.83
CA GLU A 199 -8.30 -24.80 6.41
C GLU A 199 -7.49 -24.88 7.70
N GLU A 200 -6.23 -24.45 7.65
CA GLU A 200 -5.32 -24.47 8.78
C GLU A 200 -4.29 -23.33 8.71
N VAL A 201 -3.69 -23.03 9.86
CA VAL A 201 -2.55 -22.12 9.96
C VAL A 201 -1.35 -22.92 10.42
N PHE A 202 -0.32 -22.96 9.58
CA PHE A 202 0.91 -23.71 9.85
C PHE A 202 2.02 -22.76 10.30
N SER A 203 2.65 -23.05 11.44
CA SER A 203 3.74 -22.26 12.00
C SER A 203 4.92 -23.14 12.41
N GLY A 204 5.39 -24.00 11.49
CA GLY A 204 6.51 -24.89 11.78
C GLY A 204 6.23 -25.87 12.93
N THR A 205 7.29 -26.47 13.46
CA THR A 205 7.24 -27.27 14.69
C THR A 205 8.06 -26.58 15.78
N GLU A 206 7.87 -26.93 17.05
CA GLU A 206 8.67 -26.39 18.17
C GLU A 206 10.20 -26.52 17.96
N LYS A 207 10.63 -27.51 17.16
CA LYS A 207 12.04 -27.77 16.85
C LYS A 207 12.55 -26.99 15.63
N GLN A 208 11.65 -26.54 14.74
CA GLN A 208 12.00 -25.78 13.54
C GLN A 208 10.86 -24.82 13.20
N MET A 209 11.02 -23.58 13.65
CA MET A 209 10.09 -22.49 13.37
C MET A 209 10.20 -22.12 11.88
N THR A 210 9.11 -22.25 11.15
CA THR A 210 9.00 -21.73 9.77
C THR A 210 8.11 -20.50 9.76
N PRO A 211 8.28 -19.58 8.78
CA PRO A 211 7.34 -18.49 8.59
C PRO A 211 5.89 -19.01 8.48
N CYS A 212 4.96 -18.30 9.12
CA CYS A 212 3.54 -18.65 9.14
C CYS A 212 2.99 -18.83 7.72
N GLY A 213 2.41 -20.00 7.46
CA GLY A 213 1.74 -20.36 6.22
C GLY A 213 0.25 -20.51 6.44
N LEU A 214 -0.55 -19.85 5.62
CA LEU A 214 -1.99 -20.03 5.58
C LEU A 214 -2.31 -21.14 4.58
N VAL A 215 -2.89 -22.23 5.04
CA VAL A 215 -3.29 -23.35 4.19
C VAL A 215 -4.72 -23.10 3.75
N VAL A 216 -4.90 -22.90 2.45
CA VAL A 216 -6.12 -22.36 1.86
C VAL A 216 -6.61 -23.28 0.76
N SER A 217 -7.84 -23.75 0.88
CA SER A 217 -8.52 -24.47 -0.19
C SER A 217 -9.02 -23.49 -1.25
N CYS A 218 -8.94 -23.89 -2.52
CA CYS A 218 -9.35 -23.05 -3.65
C CYS A 218 -10.32 -23.83 -4.56
N LEU A 219 -11.57 -23.39 -4.63
CA LEU A 219 -12.57 -24.07 -5.46
C LEU A 219 -12.52 -23.67 -6.95
N HIS A 220 -11.90 -22.54 -7.28
CA HIS A 220 -11.82 -22.00 -8.65
C HIS A 220 -10.44 -21.41 -8.92
N GLY A 221 -10.03 -21.39 -10.19
CA GLY A 221 -8.73 -20.86 -10.64
C GLY A 221 -7.64 -21.91 -10.79
N LEU A 222 -7.93 -23.17 -10.42
CA LEU A 222 -7.04 -24.33 -10.59
C LEU A 222 -7.72 -25.44 -11.41
N GLU A 223 -8.52 -25.08 -12.41
CA GLU A 223 -9.34 -26.02 -13.20
C GLU A 223 -8.50 -27.12 -13.87
N ALA A 224 -7.24 -26.81 -14.21
CA ALA A 224 -6.30 -27.79 -14.74
C ALA A 224 -5.98 -28.93 -13.75
N LEU A 225 -6.14 -28.71 -12.44
CA LEU A 225 -6.03 -29.76 -11.43
C LEU A 225 -7.39 -30.37 -11.10
N ILE A 226 -8.41 -29.55 -10.89
CA ILE A 226 -9.74 -29.98 -10.41
C ILE A 226 -10.38 -31.01 -11.36
N THR A 227 -10.14 -30.87 -12.67
CA THR A 227 -10.69 -31.76 -13.72
C THR A 227 -10.03 -33.13 -13.80
N ARG A 228 -8.96 -33.37 -13.04
CA ARG A 228 -8.16 -34.60 -13.08
C ARG A 228 -8.28 -35.38 -11.77
N ASP A 229 -8.03 -36.67 -11.84
CA ASP A 229 -7.82 -37.55 -10.69
C ASP A 229 -6.40 -37.35 -10.10
N ARG A 230 -6.10 -38.02 -8.98
CA ARG A 230 -4.85 -37.82 -8.24
C ARG A 230 -3.60 -38.12 -9.10
N GLU A 231 -3.61 -39.20 -9.87
CA GLU A 231 -2.49 -39.57 -10.76
C GLU A 231 -2.35 -38.58 -11.92
N GLY A 232 -3.45 -38.20 -12.56
CA GLY A 232 -3.47 -37.20 -13.63
C GLY A 232 -2.99 -35.83 -13.16
N ARG A 233 -3.33 -35.40 -11.94
CA ARG A 233 -2.81 -34.15 -11.34
C ARG A 233 -1.29 -34.22 -11.15
N LYS A 234 -0.78 -35.33 -10.62
CA LYS A 234 0.66 -35.53 -10.41
C LYS A 234 1.43 -35.49 -11.73
N ALA A 235 0.94 -36.18 -12.75
CA ALA A 235 1.52 -36.15 -14.09
C ALA A 235 1.50 -34.72 -14.67
N PHE A 236 0.39 -34.00 -14.55
CA PHE A 236 0.27 -32.62 -15.03
C PHE A 236 1.27 -31.68 -14.34
N LEU A 237 1.38 -31.73 -13.02
CA LEU A 237 2.28 -30.88 -12.23
C LEU A 237 3.77 -31.17 -12.49
N ASN A 238 4.11 -32.42 -12.82
CA ASN A 238 5.47 -32.81 -13.19
C ASN A 238 5.84 -32.32 -14.59
N SER A 239 4.93 -32.43 -15.55
CA SER A 239 5.13 -31.95 -16.93
C SER A 239 5.07 -30.42 -17.02
N ASN A 240 4.27 -29.76 -16.18
CA ASN A 240 4.08 -28.31 -16.18
C ASN A 240 4.69 -27.66 -14.94
N ARG A 241 6.04 -27.71 -14.80
CA ARG A 241 6.75 -27.15 -13.64
C ARG A 241 6.50 -25.65 -13.41
N GLY A 242 6.10 -24.93 -14.47
CA GLY A 242 5.76 -23.51 -14.41
C GLY A 242 4.37 -23.19 -13.87
N TYR A 243 3.50 -24.19 -13.68
CA TYR A 243 2.18 -24.01 -13.11
C TYR A 243 2.28 -23.76 -11.61
N LEU A 244 1.77 -22.61 -11.15
CA LEU A 244 1.79 -22.19 -9.73
C LEU A 244 3.19 -22.37 -9.09
N ARG A 245 4.19 -21.65 -9.61
CA ARG A 245 5.58 -21.76 -9.16
C ARG A 245 5.70 -21.46 -7.67
N HIS A 246 6.62 -22.14 -6.99
CA HIS A 246 7.00 -21.75 -5.62
C HIS A 246 7.50 -20.29 -5.64
N GLN A 247 7.12 -19.53 -4.61
CA GLN A 247 7.35 -18.07 -4.49
C GLN A 247 6.67 -17.21 -5.56
N SER A 248 5.66 -17.72 -6.27
CA SER A 248 4.81 -16.85 -7.09
C SER A 248 4.20 -15.77 -6.20
N PHE A 249 4.43 -14.51 -6.55
CA PHE A 249 3.92 -13.36 -5.83
C PHE A 249 2.51 -13.01 -6.30
N GLY A 250 1.66 -12.57 -5.37
CA GLY A 250 0.30 -12.12 -5.68
C GLY A 250 -0.30 -11.34 -4.52
N CYS A 251 -1.56 -10.93 -4.71
CA CYS A 251 -2.33 -10.22 -3.70
C CYS A 251 -3.64 -10.95 -3.38
N LEU A 252 -4.08 -10.83 -2.13
CA LEU A 252 -5.39 -11.26 -1.69
C LEU A 252 -6.36 -10.09 -1.81
N LEU A 253 -7.49 -10.33 -2.47
CA LEU A 253 -8.51 -9.33 -2.75
C LEU A 253 -9.81 -9.63 -2.00
N ARG A 254 -10.41 -8.61 -1.40
CA ARG A 254 -11.77 -8.66 -0.85
C ARG A 254 -12.56 -7.49 -1.38
N VAL A 255 -13.68 -7.76 -2.08
CA VAL A 255 -14.56 -6.74 -2.68
C VAL A 255 -13.76 -5.72 -3.53
N GLY A 256 -12.77 -6.20 -4.28
CA GLY A 256 -11.93 -5.37 -5.16
C GLY A 256 -10.79 -4.62 -4.46
N GLU A 257 -10.65 -4.74 -3.14
CA GLU A 257 -9.56 -4.11 -2.38
C GLU A 257 -8.46 -5.10 -2.01
N VAL A 258 -7.20 -4.64 -2.07
CA VAL A 258 -6.04 -5.44 -1.64
C VAL A 258 -6.02 -5.53 -0.12
N VAL A 259 -6.18 -6.74 0.38
CA VAL A 259 -6.08 -7.06 1.80
C VAL A 259 -4.62 -7.16 2.22
N SER A 260 -3.86 -7.94 1.46
CA SER A 260 -2.48 -8.29 1.74
C SER A 260 -1.79 -8.84 0.50
N PHE A 261 -0.46 -8.82 0.53
CA PHE A 261 0.37 -9.50 -0.45
C PHE A 261 0.86 -10.83 0.12
N ALA A 262 1.01 -11.82 -0.76
CA ALA A 262 1.44 -13.15 -0.35
C ALA A 262 2.28 -13.81 -1.45
N THR A 263 3.11 -14.76 -1.02
CA THR A 263 3.82 -15.67 -1.92
C THR A 263 3.28 -17.07 -1.78
N VAL A 264 3.22 -17.80 -2.88
CA VAL A 264 2.80 -19.21 -2.87
C VAL A 264 3.93 -20.10 -2.38
N ASP A 265 3.67 -20.88 -1.34
CA ASP A 265 4.50 -22.01 -0.94
C ASP A 265 3.94 -23.30 -1.59
N ARG A 266 4.57 -23.69 -2.71
CA ARG A 266 4.14 -24.85 -3.50
C ARG A 266 4.42 -26.16 -2.75
N GLN A 267 3.36 -26.76 -2.22
CA GLN A 267 3.37 -28.09 -1.62
C GLN A 267 2.66 -29.09 -2.52
N MET A 268 3.36 -30.15 -2.94
CA MET A 268 2.83 -31.10 -3.92
C MET A 268 1.67 -31.91 -3.36
N ASP A 269 1.75 -32.36 -2.10
CA ASP A 269 0.72 -33.21 -1.50
C ASP A 269 -0.63 -32.48 -1.41
N TYR A 270 -0.63 -31.22 -0.98
CA TYR A 270 -1.82 -30.38 -0.92
C TYR A 270 -2.45 -30.09 -2.29
N LEU A 271 -1.65 -30.00 -3.36
CA LEU A 271 -2.17 -29.81 -4.72
C LEU A 271 -2.80 -31.09 -5.30
N LEU A 272 -2.50 -32.26 -4.72
CA LEU A 272 -3.05 -33.56 -5.12
C LEU A 272 -4.36 -33.90 -4.40
N GLU A 273 -4.75 -33.13 -3.37
CA GLU A 273 -5.99 -33.32 -2.64
C GLU A 273 -7.22 -33.00 -3.47
N GLY A 274 -8.35 -33.68 -3.21
CA GLY A 274 -9.56 -33.64 -4.05
C GLY A 274 -10.00 -32.22 -4.42
N VAL A 275 -10.06 -31.33 -3.44
CA VAL A 275 -10.06 -29.87 -3.64
C VAL A 275 -8.60 -29.39 -3.51
N PRO A 276 -8.02 -28.72 -4.53
CA PRO A 276 -6.65 -28.25 -4.43
C PRO A 276 -6.46 -27.27 -3.27
N ILE A 277 -5.46 -27.56 -2.45
CA ILE A 277 -5.05 -26.73 -1.33
C ILE A 277 -3.71 -26.07 -1.69
N ILE A 278 -3.59 -24.79 -1.35
CA ILE A 278 -2.36 -24.01 -1.52
C ILE A 278 -1.91 -23.47 -0.18
N VAL A 279 -0.59 -23.27 -0.03
CA VAL A 279 -0.04 -22.60 1.14
C VAL A 279 0.36 -21.19 0.73
N LEU A 280 -0.16 -20.20 1.44
CA LEU A 280 0.12 -18.78 1.23
C LEU A 280 0.93 -18.22 2.38
N ARG A 281 2.06 -17.58 2.07
CA ARG A 281 2.85 -16.84 3.06
C ARG A 281 2.55 -15.36 2.90
N VAL A 282 1.78 -14.82 3.84
CA VAL A 282 1.39 -13.40 3.84
C VAL A 282 2.58 -12.55 4.29
N VAL A 283 2.79 -11.43 3.61
CA VAL A 283 3.88 -10.50 3.89
C VAL A 283 3.47 -9.54 5.01
N GLY A 284 4.09 -9.69 6.18
CA GLY A 284 3.98 -8.78 7.32
C GLY A 284 2.88 -9.14 8.32
N ASP A 285 3.19 -9.04 9.61
CA ASP A 285 2.34 -9.52 10.71
C ASP A 285 0.96 -8.84 10.76
N GLY A 286 0.92 -7.52 10.54
CA GLY A 286 -0.34 -6.77 10.50
C GLY A 286 -1.24 -7.23 9.36
N ALA A 287 -0.66 -7.51 8.19
CA ALA A 287 -1.38 -8.01 7.04
C ALA A 287 -1.86 -9.45 7.26
N THR A 288 -1.06 -10.30 7.92
CA THR A 288 -1.45 -11.66 8.31
C THR A 288 -2.66 -11.63 9.24
N ARG A 289 -2.63 -10.81 10.31
CA ARG A 289 -3.77 -10.65 11.23
C ARG A 289 -5.03 -10.19 10.50
N LYS A 290 -4.92 -9.16 9.66
CA LYS A 290 -6.02 -8.65 8.85
C LYS A 290 -6.60 -9.73 7.91
N THR A 291 -5.72 -10.50 7.27
CA THR A 291 -6.11 -11.60 6.38
C THR A 291 -6.88 -12.69 7.12
N LEU A 292 -6.39 -13.10 8.29
CA LEU A 292 -7.05 -14.11 9.13
C LEU A 292 -8.45 -13.66 9.54
N SER A 293 -8.61 -12.41 10.01
CA SER A 293 -9.92 -11.88 10.38
C SER A 293 -10.90 -11.88 9.19
N TYR A 294 -10.43 -11.70 7.96
CA TYR A 294 -11.30 -11.79 6.79
C TYR A 294 -11.72 -13.21 6.43
N PHE A 295 -10.85 -14.20 6.62
CA PHE A 295 -11.25 -15.60 6.47
C PHE A 295 -12.27 -16.00 7.54
N GLU A 296 -12.09 -15.59 8.78
CA GLU A 296 -13.03 -15.84 9.88
C GLU A 296 -14.43 -15.27 9.56
N LEU A 297 -14.52 -13.99 9.17
CA LEU A 297 -15.79 -13.35 8.77
C LEU A 297 -16.48 -14.02 7.58
N SER A 298 -15.73 -14.65 6.69
CA SER A 298 -16.28 -15.37 5.54
C SER A 298 -16.90 -16.72 5.89
N THR A 299 -16.49 -17.33 7.01
CA THR A 299 -17.09 -18.58 7.51
C THR A 299 -18.45 -18.32 8.18
N THR A 300 -18.64 -17.17 8.81
CA THR A 300 -19.91 -16.80 9.48
C THR A 300 -21.01 -16.34 8.52
N SER A 301 -20.68 -16.08 7.24
CA SER A 301 -21.60 -15.50 6.24
C SER A 301 -22.13 -16.50 5.21
N GLN A 302 -22.07 -17.81 5.47
CA GLN A 302 -22.90 -18.78 4.74
C GLN A 302 -24.28 -18.89 5.40
N PRO A 303 -25.37 -18.33 4.81
CA PRO A 303 -26.69 -18.86 5.10
C PRO A 303 -26.76 -20.25 4.46
N ALA A 304 -27.31 -21.20 5.22
CA ALA A 304 -27.71 -22.50 4.72
C ALA A 304 -28.66 -22.31 3.52
N ALA A 305 -28.16 -22.56 2.31
CA ALA A 305 -29.01 -22.75 1.15
C ALA A 305 -29.53 -24.19 1.20
N GLN A 306 -30.77 -24.33 1.65
CA GLN A 306 -31.65 -25.43 1.25
C GLN A 306 -32.12 -25.20 -0.18
#